data_AF-A0A6S6Z2Q1-F1
#
_entry.id   AF-A0A6S6Z2Q1-F1
#
_cell.length_a   1.000
_cell.length_b   1.000
_cell.length_c   1.000
_cell.angle_alpha   90.00
_cell.angle_beta   90.00
_cell.angle_gamma   90.00
#
_symmetry.space_group_name_H-M   'P 1'
#
loop_
_entity.id
_entity.type
_entity.pdbx_description
1 polymer ?
#
loop_
_entity_poly.entity_id
_entity_poly.type
_entity_poly.pdbx_seq_one_letter_code
_entity_poly.pdbx_strand_id
1 'polypeptide(L)'
;MAYAGQVKARIETALSTLDDTVTQRLRAAEPQAGAAQSWVARVWVDRHGTLSGLELDEQAGSAVERELRALLVGMPIGESPPEKLRLPIIMRLDWTEAPPPGNAEGTPPVVPH
;
A
#
# COMPACT_ATOMS: atom_id res chain seq x y z
N MET A 1 9.54 7.53 19.38
CA MET A 1 8.74 7.71 18.15
C MET A 1 7.35 7.16 18.41
N ALA A 2 6.28 7.76 17.88
CA ALA A 2 4.91 7.28 18.08
C ALA A 2 4.71 5.95 17.34
N TYR A 3 4.15 4.93 18.01
CA TYR A 3 3.91 3.59 17.46
C TYR A 3 3.19 3.60 16.10
N ALA A 4 2.27 4.55 15.89
CA ALA A 4 1.60 4.75 14.60
C ALA A 4 2.57 5.02 13.43
N GLY A 5 3.68 5.72 13.66
CA GLY A 5 4.71 5.95 12.66
C GLY A 5 5.48 4.69 12.28
N GLN A 6 5.70 3.78 13.23
CA GLN A 6 6.31 2.47 12.97
C GLN A 6 5.37 1.59 12.14
N VAL A 7 4.08 1.54 12.49
CA VAL A 7 3.06 0.82 11.72
C VAL A 7 3.01 1.35 10.29
N LYS A 8 2.94 2.68 10.11
CA LYS A 8 2.94 3.32 8.79
C LYS A 8 4.17 2.94 7.97
N ALA A 9 5.37 3.11 8.52
CA ALA A 9 6.61 2.79 7.83
C ALA A 9 6.68 1.31 7.42
N ARG A 10 6.16 0.41 8.27
CA ARG A 10 6.13 -1.03 7.98
C ARG A 10 5.18 -1.35 6.82
N ILE A 11 4.00 -0.77 6.82
CA ILE A 11 3.02 -0.93 5.73
C ILE A 11 3.57 -0.34 4.43
N GLU A 12 4.15 0.87 4.45
CA GLU A 12 4.76 1.49 3.26
C GLU A 12 5.92 0.66 2.68
N THR A 13 6.70 0.01 3.56
CA THR A 13 7.76 -0.91 3.13
C THR A 13 7.17 -2.15 2.46
N ALA A 14 6.09 -2.72 3.02
CA ALA A 14 5.41 -3.87 2.42
C ALA A 14 4.80 -3.51 1.05
N LEU A 15 4.22 -2.31 0.92
CA LEU A 15 3.70 -1.80 -0.35
C LEU A 15 4.81 -1.57 -1.38
N SER A 16 5.97 -1.07 -0.95
CA SER A 16 7.14 -0.87 -1.83
C SER A 16 7.81 -2.16 -2.27
N THR A 17 7.52 -3.29 -1.60
CA THR A 17 8.10 -4.61 -1.88
C THR A 17 7.08 -5.57 -2.51
N LEU A 18 5.96 -5.03 -2.99
CA LEU A 18 4.96 -5.78 -3.72
C LEU A 18 5.56 -6.46 -4.93
N ASP A 19 5.16 -7.71 -5.14
CA ASP A 19 5.45 -8.41 -6.38
C ASP A 19 4.59 -7.88 -7.54
N ASP A 20 5.01 -8.20 -8.75
CA ASP A 20 4.32 -7.78 -9.98
C ASP A 20 2.89 -8.34 -10.06
N THR A 21 2.63 -9.52 -9.46
CA THR A 21 1.32 -10.17 -9.52
C THR A 21 0.29 -9.43 -8.68
N VAL A 22 0.65 -9.06 -7.45
CA VAL A 22 -0.20 -8.26 -6.56
C VAL A 22 -0.38 -6.85 -7.14
N THR A 23 0.68 -6.26 -7.69
CA THR A 23 0.61 -4.97 -8.39
C THR A 23 -0.39 -5.01 -9.54
N GLN A 24 -0.36 -6.06 -10.37
CA GLN A 24 -1.33 -6.25 -11.46
C GLN A 24 -2.77 -6.44 -10.95
N ARG A 25 -2.97 -7.17 -9.85
CA ARG A 25 -4.30 -7.35 -9.24
C ARG A 25 -4.86 -6.06 -8.68
N LEU A 26 -4.03 -5.24 -8.02
CA LEU A 26 -4.41 -3.92 -7.55
C LEU A 26 -4.80 -3.01 -8.73
N ARG A 27 -4.04 -3.02 -9.82
CA ARG A 27 -4.40 -2.30 -11.05
C ARG A 27 -5.72 -2.77 -11.65
N ALA A 28 -5.95 -4.08 -11.69
CA ALA A 28 -7.20 -4.64 -12.20
C ALA A 28 -8.40 -4.31 -11.28
N ALA A 29 -8.16 -4.22 -9.98
CA ALA A 29 -9.15 -3.84 -8.98
C ALA A 29 -9.53 -2.35 -9.06
N GLU A 30 -8.61 -1.50 -9.50
CA GLU A 30 -8.85 -0.07 -9.69
C GLU A 30 -8.27 0.45 -11.01
N PRO A 31 -8.93 0.20 -12.16
CA PRO A 31 -8.40 0.57 -13.47
C PRO A 31 -8.38 2.07 -13.75
N GLN A 32 -9.06 2.88 -12.92
CA GLN A 32 -9.00 4.35 -12.96
C GLN A 32 -7.92 4.93 -12.04
N ALA A 33 -7.19 4.07 -11.33
CA ALA A 33 -6.03 4.46 -10.58
C ALA A 33 -4.97 5.00 -11.53
N GLY A 34 -4.76 6.32 -11.49
CA GLY A 34 -3.60 6.93 -12.12
C GLY A 34 -2.28 6.52 -11.44
N ALA A 35 -1.19 7.18 -11.79
CA ALA A 35 0.16 6.84 -11.33
C ALA A 35 0.36 6.88 -9.79
N ALA A 36 -0.46 7.61 -9.04
CA ALA A 36 -0.38 7.70 -7.59
C ALA A 36 -1.78 7.80 -6.96
N GLN A 37 -2.00 7.01 -5.91
CA GLN A 37 -3.23 6.96 -5.14
C GLN A 37 -2.96 7.14 -3.67
N SER A 38 -3.91 7.77 -2.99
CA SER A 38 -3.86 7.96 -1.55
C SER A 38 -5.20 7.54 -0.96
N TRP A 39 -5.20 6.61 -0.03
CA TRP A 39 -6.39 6.18 0.69
C TRP A 39 -6.24 6.44 2.19
N VAL A 40 -7.33 6.74 2.87
CA VAL A 40 -7.36 6.73 4.34
C VAL A 40 -7.57 5.29 4.80
N ALA A 41 -6.58 4.74 5.49
CA ALA A 41 -6.63 3.40 6.07
C ALA A 41 -6.87 3.46 7.59
N ARG A 42 -7.70 2.54 8.05
CA ARG A 42 -7.89 2.20 9.47
C ARG A 42 -7.24 0.85 9.70
N VAL A 43 -6.29 0.82 10.63
CA VAL A 43 -5.47 -0.36 10.91
C VAL A 43 -5.68 -0.80 12.35
N TRP A 44 -5.88 -2.11 12.53
CA TRP A 44 -5.89 -2.76 13.84
C TRP A 44 -4.63 -3.60 13.99
N VAL A 45 -4.02 -3.51 15.16
CA VAL A 45 -2.86 -4.31 15.54
C VAL A 45 -3.25 -5.09 16.78
N ASP A 46 -2.99 -6.39 16.78
CA ASP A 46 -3.26 -7.23 17.94
C ASP A 46 -2.24 -6.97 19.07
N ARG A 47 -2.48 -7.58 20.22
CA ARG A 47 -1.58 -7.48 21.39
C ARG A 47 -0.17 -8.01 21.15
N HIS A 48 0.05 -8.79 20.10
CA HIS A 48 1.34 -9.36 19.74
C HIS A 48 2.12 -8.48 18.76
N GLY A 49 1.55 -7.35 18.31
CA GLY A 49 2.19 -6.49 17.31
C GLY A 49 2.00 -7.00 15.89
N THR A 50 0.93 -7.75 15.62
CA THR A 50 0.57 -8.24 14.29
C THR A 50 -0.63 -7.48 13.75
N LEU A 51 -0.60 -7.09 12.48
CA LEU A 51 -1.73 -6.42 11.84
C LEU A 51 -2.91 -7.40 11.76
N SER A 52 -4.01 -7.08 12.44
CA SER A 52 -5.19 -7.94 12.56
C SER A 52 -6.35 -7.49 11.67
N GLY A 53 -6.35 -6.23 11.24
CA GLY A 53 -7.39 -5.68 10.39
C GLY A 53 -6.93 -4.47 9.60
N LEU A 54 -7.55 -4.30 8.44
CA LEU A 54 -7.40 -3.17 7.54
C LEU A 54 -8.78 -2.85 6.97
N GLU A 55 -9.16 -1.59 7.02
CA GLU A 55 -10.29 -1.01 6.28
C GLU A 55 -9.78 0.24 5.56
N LEU A 56 -10.25 0.44 4.34
CA LEU A 56 -9.98 1.65 3.57
C LEU A 56 -11.23 2.53 3.54
N ASP A 57 -11.06 3.79 3.18
CA ASP A 57 -12.19 4.68 2.95
C ASP A 57 -12.97 4.29 1.68
N GLU A 58 -14.14 4.91 1.51
CA GLU A 58 -15.01 4.66 0.35
C GLU A 58 -14.37 5.07 -0.99
N GLN A 59 -13.24 5.77 -0.97
CA GLN A 59 -12.50 6.08 -2.20
C GLN A 59 -11.76 4.85 -2.71
N ALA A 60 -11.39 3.93 -1.83
CA ALA A 60 -10.85 2.64 -2.23
C ALA A 60 -11.97 1.72 -2.71
N GLY A 61 -11.79 1.11 -3.88
CA GLY A 61 -12.67 0.04 -4.33
C GLY A 61 -12.60 -1.16 -3.37
N SER A 62 -13.73 -1.85 -3.17
CA SER A 62 -13.80 -3.07 -2.33
C SER A 62 -12.82 -4.17 -2.77
N ALA A 63 -12.47 -4.22 -4.06
CA ALA A 63 -11.45 -5.11 -4.58
C ALA A 63 -10.03 -4.72 -4.11
N VAL A 64 -9.70 -3.43 -4.08
CA VAL A 64 -8.41 -2.91 -3.57
C VAL A 64 -8.27 -3.22 -2.08
N GLU A 65 -9.31 -2.93 -1.29
CA GLU A 65 -9.31 -3.26 0.14
C GLU A 65 -9.06 -4.75 0.35
N ARG A 66 -9.72 -5.62 -0.41
CA ARG A 66 -9.56 -7.07 -0.29
C ARG A 66 -8.13 -7.51 -0.58
N GLU A 67 -7.51 -7.02 -1.64
CA GLU A 67 -6.12 -7.37 -1.98
C GLU A 67 -5.13 -6.85 -0.93
N LEU A 68 -5.28 -5.59 -0.50
CA LEU A 68 -4.43 -5.01 0.55
C LEU A 68 -4.60 -5.71 1.90
N ARG A 69 -5.83 -6.12 2.23
CA ARG A 69 -6.11 -6.89 3.44
C ARG A 69 -5.45 -8.28 3.37
N ALA A 70 -5.53 -8.95 2.23
CA ALA A 70 -4.90 -10.26 2.03
C ALA A 70 -3.37 -10.20 2.14
N LEU A 71 -2.76 -9.07 1.74
CA LEU A 71 -1.33 -8.84 1.84
C LEU A 71 -0.90 -8.47 3.27
N LEU A 72 -1.61 -7.55 3.91
CA LEU A 72 -1.13 -6.88 5.12
C LEU A 72 -1.60 -7.56 6.41
N VAL A 73 -2.78 -8.19 6.42
CA VAL A 73 -3.27 -8.88 7.63
C VAL A 73 -2.40 -10.11 7.91
N GLY A 74 -1.97 -10.24 9.17
CA GLY A 74 -0.99 -11.24 9.58
C GLY A 74 0.46 -10.76 9.50
N MET A 75 0.72 -9.57 8.94
CA MET A 75 2.07 -9.01 8.89
C MET A 75 2.55 -8.61 10.30
N PRO A 76 3.76 -9.03 10.71
CA PRO A 76 4.36 -8.58 11.96
C PRO A 76 4.85 -7.13 11.83
N ILE A 77 4.34 -6.26 12.70
CA ILE A 77 4.82 -4.88 12.87
C ILE A 77 6.12 -4.87 13.68
N GLY A 78 6.26 -5.82 14.61
CA GLY A 78 7.45 -6.00 15.43
C GLY A 78 7.10 -5.89 16.91
N GLU A 79 7.02 -4.67 17.43
CA GLU A 79 6.71 -4.43 18.84
C GLU A 79 5.20 -4.53 19.10
N SER A 80 4.85 -5.01 20.29
CA SER A 80 3.47 -4.98 20.78
C SER A 80 2.99 -3.54 20.93
N PRO A 81 1.70 -3.26 20.63
CA PRO A 81 1.15 -1.93 20.77
C PRO A 81 1.22 -1.46 22.24
N PRO A 82 1.52 -0.18 22.51
CA PRO A 82 1.43 0.37 23.86
C PRO A 82 0.03 0.19 24.45
N GLU A 83 -0.09 -0.11 25.73
CA GLU A 83 -1.40 -0.39 26.39
C GLU A 83 -2.42 0.75 26.24
N LYS A 84 -1.95 1.99 26.09
CA LYS A 84 -2.78 3.19 25.92
C LYS A 84 -3.03 3.56 24.47
N LEU A 85 -2.59 2.75 23.51
CA LEU A 85 -2.81 2.99 22.10
C LEU A 85 -4.30 2.88 21.77
N ARG A 86 -4.84 3.92 21.16
CA ARG A 86 -6.22 3.91 20.66
C ARG A 86 -6.25 3.30 19.27
N LEU A 87 -7.05 2.24 19.11
CA LEU A 87 -7.35 1.61 17.83
C LEU A 87 -8.73 2.07 17.31
N PRO A 88 -8.95 2.09 15.99
CA PRO A 88 -7.97 1.85 14.94
C PRO A 88 -6.94 2.99 14.83
N ILE A 89 -5.77 2.67 14.31
CA ILE A 89 -4.80 3.67 13.86
C ILE A 89 -5.27 4.17 12.50
N ILE A 90 -5.56 5.46 12.41
CA ILE A 90 -5.97 6.10 11.14
C ILE A 90 -4.72 6.70 10.50
N MET A 91 -4.45 6.33 9.25
CA MET A 91 -3.30 6.82 8.48
C MET A 91 -3.63 6.95 7.01
N ARG A 92 -2.89 7.80 6.29
CA ARG A 92 -2.93 7.84 4.84
C ARG A 92 -1.94 6.82 4.28
N LEU A 93 -2.41 5.97 3.39
CA LEU A 93 -1.58 5.05 2.61
C LEU A 93 -1.43 5.62 1.22
N ASP A 94 -0.19 5.86 0.83
CA ASP A 94 0.16 6.31 -0.51
C ASP A 94 0.67 5.10 -1.30
N TRP A 95 0.02 4.78 -2.41
CA TRP A 95 0.45 3.76 -3.35
C TRP A 95 0.76 4.42 -4.68
N THR A 96 2.00 4.27 -5.11
CA THR A 96 2.46 4.75 -6.41
C THR A 96 2.78 3.52 -7.22
N GLU A 97 2.16 3.40 -8.39
CA GLU A 97 2.59 2.40 -9.35
C GLU A 97 4.02 2.77 -9.79
N ALA A 98 4.98 1.86 -9.59
CA ALA A 98 6.28 2.02 -10.21
C ALA A 98 6.07 2.15 -11.72
N PRO A 99 6.62 3.19 -12.38
CA PRO A 99 6.39 3.39 -13.80
C PRO A 99 6.77 2.10 -14.55
N PRO A 100 5.97 1.66 -15.54
CA PRO A 100 6.30 0.47 -16.29
C PRO A 100 7.74 0.58 -16.84
N PRO A 101 8.59 -0.44 -16.67
CA PRO A 101 9.92 -0.43 -17.26
C PRO A 101 9.75 -0.54 -18.79
N GLY A 102 9.68 0.59 -19.47
CA GLY A 102 9.62 0.63 -20.93
C GLY A 102 8.67 1.67 -21.48
N ASN A 103 9.15 2.91 -21.59
CA ASN A 103 8.94 3.82 -22.72
C ASN A 103 10.02 4.91 -22.66
N ALA A 104 11.28 4.48 -22.68
CA ALA A 104 12.36 5.35 -23.16
C ALA A 104 12.40 5.27 -24.70
N GLU A 105 11.26 5.53 -25.36
CA GLU A 105 11.26 5.81 -26.80
C GLU A 105 11.73 7.26 -26.97
N GLY A 106 13.04 7.39 -27.13
CA GLY A 106 13.72 8.65 -27.38
C GLY A 106 14.96 8.45 -28.24
N THR A 107 14.88 7.60 -29.28
CA THR A 107 15.87 7.63 -30.36
C THR A 107 15.26 8.46 -31.48
N PRO A 108 15.72 9.70 -31.76
CA PRO A 108 15.24 10.43 -32.92
C PRO A 108 15.70 9.72 -34.21
N PRO A 109 14.89 9.70 -35.28
CA PRO A 109 15.28 9.07 -36.53
C PRO A 109 16.43 9.87 -37.16
N VAL A 110 17.58 9.22 -37.35
CA VAL A 110 18.62 9.74 -38.23
C VAL A 110 18.13 9.54 -39.66
N VAL A 111 17.74 10.62 -40.32
CA VAL A 111 17.45 10.65 -41.76
C VAL A 111 18.77 10.93 -42.47
N PRO A 112 19.30 10.01 -43.30
CA PRO A 112 20.40 10.33 -44.19
C PRO A 112 19.85 11.00 -45.46
N HIS A 113 20.38 12.18 -45.78
CA HIS A 113 20.34 12.78 -47.11
C HIS A 113 21.74 13.23 -47.50
#